data_AF-A0A5S3YKT0-F1
#
_entry.id   AF-A0A5S3YKT0-F1
#
_cell.length_a   1.000
_cell.length_b   1.000
_cell.length_c   1.000
_cell.angle_alpha   90.00
_cell.angle_beta   90.00
_cell.angle_gamma   90.00
#
_symmetry.space_group_name_H-M   'P 1'
#
loop_
_entity.id
_entity.type
_entity.pdbx_description
1 polymer ?
#
loop_
_entity_poly.entity_id
_entity_poly.type
_entity_poly.pdbx_seq_one_letter_code
_entity_poly.pdbx_strand_id
1 'polypeptide(L)'
;GNRKEVISNIQSEIESRLEEAGIQGSVKGREKHLYSIYRKMLNKELMFNEVMDIYAFRINVDNLDTCYRVLGVAHNLYKPIETRFKD
;
A
#
# COMPACT_ATOMS: atom_id res chain seq x y z
N GLY A 1 6.59 -16.47 10.18
CA GLY A 1 5.95 -17.31 9.17
C GLY A 1 4.83 -16.54 8.49
N ASN A 2 3.68 -16.44 9.14
CA ASN A 2 2.41 -15.98 8.56
C ASN A 2 2.42 -14.54 7.94
N ARG A 3 3.08 -13.56 8.58
CA ARG A 3 3.03 -12.16 8.11
C ARG A 3 3.66 -11.93 6.73
N LYS A 4 4.77 -12.59 6.40
CA LYS A 4 5.41 -12.47 5.08
C LYS A 4 4.52 -13.04 3.98
N GLU A 5 3.84 -14.14 4.27
CA GLU A 5 2.91 -14.80 3.36
C GLU A 5 1.70 -13.92 3.07
N VAL A 6 1.09 -13.32 4.10
CA VAL A 6 0.00 -12.34 3.91
C VAL A 6 0.42 -11.16 3.04
N ILE A 7 1.62 -10.59 3.29
CA ILE A 7 2.13 -9.47 2.48
C ILE A 7 2.35 -9.90 1.03
N SER A 8 2.90 -11.10 0.81
CA SER A 8 3.10 -11.65 -0.53
C SER A 8 1.78 -11.88 -1.25
N ASN A 9 0.77 -12.42 -0.56
CA ASN A 9 -0.55 -12.68 -1.13
C ASN A 9 -1.24 -11.38 -1.55
N ILE A 10 -1.18 -10.34 -0.70
CA ILE A 10 -1.70 -9.01 -1.04
C ILE A 10 -0.96 -8.43 -2.25
N GLN A 11 0.36 -8.59 -2.32
CA GLN A 11 1.13 -8.12 -3.48
C GLN A 11 0.67 -8.81 -4.76
N SER A 12 0.58 -10.15 -4.75
CA SER A 12 0.10 -10.94 -5.90
C SER A 12 -1.32 -10.58 -6.31
N GLU A 13 -2.20 -10.31 -5.34
CA GLU A 13 -3.58 -9.91 -5.61
C GLU A 13 -3.63 -8.53 -6.31
N ILE A 14 -2.84 -7.56 -5.85
CA ILE A 14 -2.73 -6.25 -6.51
C ILE A 14 -2.18 -6.42 -7.94
N GLU A 15 -1.10 -7.20 -8.12
CA GLU A 15 -0.51 -7.46 -9.44
C GLU A 15 -1.51 -8.08 -10.42
N SER A 16 -2.24 -9.12 -9.98
CA SER A 16 -3.28 -9.79 -10.77
C SER A 16 -4.41 -8.83 -11.17
N ARG A 17 -4.86 -7.96 -10.26
CA ARG A 17 -5.90 -6.97 -10.58
C ARG A 17 -5.43 -5.90 -11.56
N LEU A 18 -4.17 -5.49 -11.51
CA LEU A 18 -3.60 -4.57 -12.49
C LEU A 18 -3.54 -5.21 -13.88
N GLU A 19 -3.17 -6.49 -13.95
CA GLU A 19 -3.15 -7.25 -15.20
C GLU A 19 -4.55 -7.41 -15.80
N GLU A 20 -5.55 -7.79 -14.99
CA GLU A 20 -6.97 -7.88 -15.42
C GLU A 20 -7.51 -6.54 -15.96
N ALA A 21 -7.06 -5.42 -15.37
CA ALA A 21 -7.43 -4.07 -15.81
C ALA A 21 -6.64 -3.57 -17.04
N GLY A 22 -5.70 -4.37 -17.56
CA GLY A 22 -4.82 -4.01 -18.66
C GLY A 22 -3.86 -2.86 -18.32
N ILE A 23 -3.49 -2.71 -17.05
CA ILE A 23 -2.60 -1.65 -16.56
C ILE A 23 -1.18 -2.21 -16.42
N GLN A 24 -0.24 -1.63 -17.17
CA GLN A 24 1.18 -1.90 -16.99
C GLN A 24 1.72 -1.08 -15.81
N GLY A 25 2.29 -1.78 -14.83
CA GLY A 25 2.90 -1.16 -13.66
C GLY A 25 3.72 -2.17 -12.85
N SER A 26 4.58 -1.66 -11.96
CA SER A 26 5.34 -2.51 -11.04
C SER A 26 4.89 -2.28 -9.61
N VAL A 27 4.54 -3.37 -8.92
CA VAL A 27 4.17 -3.36 -7.51
C VAL A 27 5.40 -3.75 -6.69
N LYS A 28 5.72 -2.94 -5.66
CA LYS A 28 6.82 -3.21 -4.75
C LYS A 28 6.36 -3.08 -3.30
N GLY A 29 6.49 -4.16 -2.55
CA GLY A 29 6.38 -4.10 -1.10
C GLY A 29 7.47 -3.20 -0.49
N ARG A 30 7.08 -2.35 0.44
CA ARG A 30 7.96 -1.48 1.22
C ARG A 30 7.69 -1.70 2.70
N GLU A 31 8.76 -2.01 3.44
CA GLU A 31 8.76 -1.95 4.89
C GLU A 31 9.28 -0.59 5.36
N LYS A 32 8.62 -0.03 6.37
CA LYS A 32 9.03 1.24 6.95
C LYS A 32 10.23 1.03 7.86
N HIS A 33 11.23 1.90 7.72
CA HIS A 33 12.42 1.84 8.56
C HIS A 33 12.05 2.04 10.05
N LEU A 34 12.65 1.25 10.94
CA LEU A 34 12.33 1.23 12.37
C LEU A 34 12.39 2.62 13.02
N TYR A 35 13.44 3.40 12.70
CA TYR A 35 13.56 4.79 13.17
C TYR A 35 12.38 5.68 12.74
N SER A 36 11.82 5.47 11.54
CA SER A 36 10.66 6.24 11.07
C SER A 36 9.35 5.79 11.73
N ILE A 37 9.26 4.51 12.13
CA ILE A 37 8.16 4.00 12.94
C ILE A 37 8.23 4.65 14.32
N TYR A 38 9.38 4.58 14.99
CA TYR A 38 9.62 5.18 16.29
C TYR A 38 9.30 6.68 16.33
N ARG A 39 9.84 7.46 15.38
CA ARG A 39 9.52 8.90 15.30
C ARG A 39 8.03 9.18 15.09
N LYS A 40 7.33 8.34 14.33
CA LYS A 40 5.88 8.50 14.12
C LYS A 40 5.09 8.21 15.39
N MET A 41 5.50 7.19 16.15
CA MET A 41 4.90 6.88 17.44
C MET A 41 5.09 8.03 18.42
N LEU A 42 6.32 8.56 18.53
CA LEU A 42 6.63 9.67 19.42
C LEU A 42 5.86 10.96 19.04
N ASN A 43 5.90 11.36 17.78
CA ASN A 43 5.32 12.64 17.33
C ASN A 43 3.78 12.66 17.34
N LYS A 44 3.14 11.50 17.34
CA LYS A 44 1.67 11.38 17.30
C LYS A 44 1.11 10.70 18.55
N GLU A 45 1.95 10.43 19.55
CA GLU A 45 1.60 9.73 20.79
C GLU A 45 0.85 8.41 20.53
N LEU A 46 1.31 7.65 19.52
CA LEU A 46 0.69 6.40 19.10
C LEU A 46 1.37 5.19 19.75
N MET A 47 0.56 4.23 20.18
CA MET A 47 0.99 2.88 20.50
C MET A 47 1.41 2.13 19.22
N PHE A 48 2.26 1.10 19.38
CA PHE A 48 2.80 0.36 18.23
C PHE A 48 1.71 -0.32 17.37
N ASN A 49 0.66 -0.85 18.00
CA ASN A 49 -0.48 -1.46 17.33
C ASN A 49 -1.34 -0.46 16.53
N GLU A 50 -1.22 0.84 16.79
CA GLU A 50 -1.91 1.91 16.05
C GLU A 50 -1.12 2.33 14.80
N VAL A 51 0.13 1.87 14.65
CA VAL A 51 0.97 2.15 13.48
C VAL A 51 0.58 1.20 12.33
N MET A 52 -0.37 1.66 11.53
CA MET A 52 -0.87 0.88 10.38
C MET A 52 0.10 0.84 9.18
N ASP A 53 0.99 1.83 9.03
CA ASP A 53 1.85 2.00 7.85
C ASP A 53 3.25 1.37 8.00
N ILE A 54 3.33 0.23 8.68
CA ILE A 54 4.58 -0.54 8.80
C ILE A 54 4.91 -1.18 7.45
N TYR A 55 3.90 -1.76 6.80
CA TYR A 55 3.98 -2.30 5.45
C TYR A 55 3.13 -1.45 4.50
N ALA A 56 3.67 -1.18 3.33
CA ALA A 56 2.97 -0.46 2.27
C ALA A 56 3.37 -1.05 0.91
N PHE A 57 2.53 -0.86 -0.09
CA PHE A 57 2.85 -1.20 -1.47
C PHE A 57 3.04 0.09 -2.27
N ARG A 58 4.08 0.12 -3.08
CA ARG A 58 4.32 1.18 -4.05
C ARG A 58 4.01 0.63 -5.43
N ILE A 59 3.15 1.32 -6.17
CA ILE A 59 2.84 0.99 -7.56
C ILE A 59 3.44 2.08 -8.43
N ASN A 60 4.37 1.71 -9.29
CA ASN A 60 4.99 2.63 -10.26
C ASN A 60 4.36 2.43 -11.63
N VAL A 61 3.94 3.52 -12.26
CA VAL A 61 3.31 3.58 -13.59
C VAL A 61 3.88 4.75 -14.39
N ASP A 62 3.67 4.74 -15.71
CA ASP A 62 4.37 5.65 -16.63
C ASP A 62 3.74 7.04 -16.75
N ASN A 63 2.47 7.20 -16.37
CA ASN A 63 1.77 8.49 -16.52
C ASN A 63 0.71 8.72 -15.43
N LEU A 64 0.23 9.96 -15.34
CA LEU A 64 -0.70 10.42 -14.32
C LEU A 64 -2.10 9.79 -14.45
N ASP A 65 -2.60 9.61 -15.67
CA ASP A 65 -3.90 8.97 -15.92
C ASP A 65 -3.91 7.53 -15.37
N THR A 66 -2.86 6.77 -15.68
CA THR A 66 -2.68 5.43 -15.15
C THR A 66 -2.59 5.43 -13.62
N CYS A 67 -2.03 6.46 -12.97
CA CYS A 67 -1.99 6.56 -11.52
C CYS A 67 -3.40 6.58 -10.90
N TYR A 68 -4.31 7.40 -11.46
CA TYR A 68 -5.69 7.44 -10.98
C TYR A 68 -6.49 6.18 -11.34
N ARG A 69 -6.20 5.54 -12.49
CA ARG A 69 -6.77 4.23 -12.82
C ARG A 69 -6.36 3.16 -11.79
N VAL A 70 -5.08 3.14 -11.40
CA VAL A 70 -4.57 2.27 -10.34
C VAL A 70 -5.27 2.55 -9.00
N LEU A 71 -5.48 3.81 -8.65
CA LEU A 71 -6.22 4.18 -7.43
C LEU A 71 -7.64 3.57 -7.43
N GLY A 72 -8.34 3.65 -8.57
CA GLY A 72 -9.66 3.03 -8.74
C GLY A 72 -9.63 1.51 -8.57
N VAL A 73 -8.65 0.84 -9.17
CA VAL A 73 -8.44 -0.62 -9.00
C VAL A 73 -8.18 -0.97 -7.53
N ALA A 74 -7.30 -0.21 -6.86
CA ALA A 74 -6.99 -0.45 -5.45
C ALA A 74 -8.20 -0.27 -4.51
N HIS A 75 -9.03 0.76 -4.75
CA HIS A 75 -10.25 1.00 -3.98
C HIS A 75 -11.36 -0.03 -4.27
N ASN A 76 -11.35 -0.65 -5.45
CA ASN A 76 -12.25 -1.77 -5.75
C ASN A 76 -11.81 -3.05 -5.02
N LEU A 77 -10.50 -3.28 -4.92
CA LEU A 77 -9.95 -4.45 -4.24
C LEU A 77 -10.11 -4.39 -2.72
N TYR A 78 -9.85 -3.22 -2.13
CA TYR A 78 -9.97 -3.02 -0.68
C TYR A 78 -10.71 -1.72 -0.35
N LYS A 79 -11.59 -1.79 0.65
CA LYS A 79 -12.33 -0.62 1.13
C LYS A 79 -11.36 0.46 1.65
N PRO A 80 -11.37 1.68 1.08
CA PRO A 80 -10.50 2.75 1.54
C PRO A 80 -10.89 3.25 2.93
N ILE A 81 -9.91 3.77 3.67
CA ILE A 81 -10.14 4.51 4.90
C ILE A 81 -10.19 5.99 4.54
N GLU A 82 -11.39 6.56 4.50
CA GLU A 82 -11.68 7.90 3.97
C GLU A 82 -10.75 9.00 4.53
N THR A 83 -10.45 8.95 5.82
CA THR A 83 -9.61 9.95 6.51
C THR A 83 -8.12 9.87 6.18
N ARG A 84 -7.70 8.89 5.36
CA ARG A 84 -6.28 8.62 5.07
C ARG A 84 -5.88 8.80 3.61
N PHE A 85 -6.83 9.10 2.73
CA PHE A 85 -6.49 9.44 1.35
C PHE A 85 -5.73 10.78 1.29
N LYS A 86 -4.67 10.83 0.49
CA LYS A 86 -3.87 12.01 0.19
C LYS A 86 -3.47 11.96 -1.28
N ASP A 87 -3.74 13.04 -1.99
CA ASP A 87 -3.25 13.30 -3.35
C ASP A 87 -2.06 14.27 -3.27
#